data_AF-A0A914G2T4-F1
#
_entry.id   AF-A0A914G2T4-F1
#
_cell.length_a   1.000
_cell.length_b   1.000
_cell.length_c   1.000
_cell.angle_alpha   90.00
_cell.angle_beta   90.00
_cell.angle_gamma   90.00
#
_symmetry.space_group_name_H-M   'P 1'
#
loop_
_entity.id
_entity.type
_entity.pdbx_description
1 polymer ?
#
loop_
_entity_poly.entity_id
_entity_poly.type
_entity_poly.pdbx_seq_one_letter_code
_entity_poly.pdbx_strand_id
1 'polypeptide(L)'
;MDLVYHVNFKDLPQLAQDLHNNYSMHLTLIFDPAIEVDYAPMTRAIQQNAKFIEWPRPDLVPMNTQNLYPLIKNTSIMLGKVWPERNVAFPDFLDPQGKTQNWWISELSRFHDQVAFDGAWIDMNEPSNFGTTSKSVNGKDNVPALKCPMSGADSYYDKPPYETQASFLYGDGGHLYGKTLCMLGTMGRNSTVLYDSKSIYGWSESVSTHQAIQNATGKRGIVISRSTFPSSGKYTGHWLGDNTARWEDLRTSVIGAQEFNMFGIPYVGSDICGFIGNTNEELCLRWQQMGAFHSFSRNHNDKGNPPQDPAQWPTVAKAARKANLF
;
A
#
# COMPACT_ATOMS: atom_id res chain seq x y z
N MET A 1 4.44 11.43 -2.91
CA MET A 1 4.30 11.13 -4.35
C MET A 1 5.17 9.93 -4.62
N ASP A 2 4.58 8.83 -5.08
CA ASP A 2 5.34 7.65 -5.48
C ASP A 2 6.11 7.88 -6.78
N LEU A 3 7.14 7.04 -7.00
CA LEU A 3 7.92 6.97 -8.24
C LEU A 3 8.70 8.27 -8.59
N VAL A 4 8.83 9.18 -7.62
CA VAL A 4 9.69 10.36 -7.62
C VAL A 4 10.16 10.63 -6.19
N TYR A 5 11.44 10.99 -5.97
CA TYR A 5 11.92 11.38 -4.64
C TYR A 5 11.92 12.89 -4.46
N HIS A 6 11.54 13.35 -3.27
CA HIS A 6 11.42 14.76 -2.93
C HIS A 6 12.80 15.44 -2.80
N VAL A 7 12.87 16.76 -2.97
CA VAL A 7 14.11 17.56 -2.84
C VAL A 7 14.82 17.35 -1.49
N ASN A 8 14.05 17.09 -0.44
CA ASN A 8 14.58 16.80 0.91
C ASN A 8 15.29 15.44 0.99
N PHE A 9 15.18 14.58 -0.01
CA PHE A 9 15.83 13.28 -0.11
C PHE A 9 16.77 13.20 -1.32
N LYS A 10 17.34 14.34 -1.74
CA LYS A 10 18.25 14.40 -2.90
C LYS A 10 19.48 13.48 -2.80
N ASP A 11 19.90 13.16 -1.58
CA ASP A 11 21.07 12.33 -1.29
C ASP A 11 20.73 10.83 -1.18
N LEU A 12 19.45 10.45 -1.37
CA LEU A 12 18.99 9.06 -1.32
C LEU A 12 19.71 8.14 -2.33
N PRO A 13 20.00 8.55 -3.59
CA PRO A 13 20.84 7.77 -4.50
C PRO A 13 22.23 7.46 -3.92
N GLN A 14 22.86 8.45 -3.28
CA GLN A 14 24.18 8.29 -2.70
C GLN A 14 24.15 7.38 -1.48
N LEU A 15 23.11 7.48 -0.66
CA LEU A 15 22.89 6.58 0.47
C LEU A 15 22.72 5.12 -0.01
N ALA A 16 21.95 4.87 -1.06
CA ALA A 16 21.78 3.52 -1.60
C ALA A 16 23.14 2.92 -2.03
N GLN A 17 23.95 3.71 -2.76
CA GLN A 17 25.30 3.30 -3.15
C GLN A 17 26.22 3.06 -1.96
N ASP A 18 26.15 3.90 -0.92
CA ASP A 18 26.96 3.76 0.29
C ASP A 18 26.61 2.49 1.07
N LEU A 19 25.31 2.22 1.27
CA LEU A 19 24.80 0.99 1.87
C LEU A 19 25.32 -0.26 1.14
N HIS A 20 25.30 -0.24 -0.20
CA HIS A 20 25.77 -1.35 -1.02
C HIS A 20 27.29 -1.52 -0.96
N ASN A 21 28.04 -0.45 -1.23
CA ASN A 21 29.49 -0.54 -1.46
C ASN A 21 30.29 -0.63 -0.17
N ASN A 22 29.83 0.00 0.92
CA ASN A 22 30.60 0.15 2.14
C ASN A 22 30.07 -0.70 3.30
N TYR A 23 28.78 -1.04 3.31
CA TYR A 23 28.15 -1.75 4.44
C TYR A 23 27.59 -3.14 4.09
N SER A 24 27.61 -3.54 2.81
CA SER A 24 26.95 -4.78 2.35
C SER A 24 25.48 -4.89 2.81
N MET A 25 24.79 -3.74 2.85
CA MET A 25 23.39 -3.63 3.24
C MET A 25 22.49 -3.56 2.01
N HIS A 26 21.19 -3.74 2.20
CA HIS A 26 20.17 -3.65 1.16
C HIS A 26 19.16 -2.54 1.49
N LEU A 27 18.57 -1.94 0.46
CA LEU A 27 17.59 -0.87 0.59
C LEU A 27 16.22 -1.33 0.06
N THR A 28 15.19 -1.30 0.90
CA THR A 28 13.79 -1.51 0.46
C THR A 28 13.04 -0.19 0.55
N LEU A 29 12.26 0.14 -0.48
CA LEU A 29 11.48 1.39 -0.54
C LEU A 29 9.99 1.10 -0.58
N ILE A 30 9.20 2.02 -0.01
CA ILE A 30 7.74 1.97 -0.04
C ILE A 30 7.21 2.53 -1.37
N PHE A 31 6.14 1.92 -1.88
CA PHE A 31 5.36 2.39 -3.02
C PHE A 31 3.88 2.19 -2.75
N ASP A 32 3.09 3.25 -2.84
CA ASP A 32 1.63 3.15 -2.84
C ASP A 32 1.08 3.00 -4.27
N PRO A 33 -0.06 2.34 -4.47
CA PRO A 33 -0.67 2.21 -5.79
C PRO A 33 -1.29 3.52 -6.30
N ALA A 34 -1.54 4.48 -5.42
CA ALA A 34 -2.30 5.68 -5.71
C ALA A 34 -1.47 6.74 -6.47
N ILE A 35 -1.76 6.95 -7.76
CA ILE A 35 -0.98 7.83 -8.63
C ILE A 35 -1.58 9.23 -8.69
N GLU A 36 -0.80 10.25 -8.30
CA GLU A 36 -1.20 11.65 -8.45
C GLU A 36 -1.43 12.00 -9.92
N VAL A 37 -2.63 12.48 -10.25
CA VAL A 37 -3.15 12.47 -11.63
C VAL A 37 -2.61 13.58 -12.55
N ASP A 38 -1.86 14.53 -12.02
CA ASP A 38 -1.21 15.58 -12.79
C ASP A 38 0.32 15.58 -12.64
N TYR A 39 0.87 14.39 -12.38
CA TYR A 39 2.31 14.19 -12.27
C TYR A 39 2.90 13.26 -13.33
N ALA A 40 4.23 13.19 -13.39
CA ALA A 40 4.96 12.54 -14.48
C ALA A 40 4.63 11.04 -14.69
N PRO A 41 4.45 10.21 -13.63
CA PRO A 41 4.02 8.82 -13.79
C PRO A 41 2.67 8.71 -14.52
N MET A 42 1.72 9.60 -14.24
CA MET A 42 0.41 9.61 -14.89
C MET A 42 0.54 9.92 -16.39
N THR A 43 1.35 10.90 -16.76
CA THR A 43 1.60 11.22 -18.18
C THR A 43 2.11 10.00 -18.95
N ARG A 44 3.05 9.26 -18.36
CA ARG A 44 3.58 8.02 -18.96
C ARG A 44 2.55 6.90 -18.99
N ALA A 45 1.68 6.81 -17.98
CA ALA A 45 0.58 5.85 -17.96
C ALA A 45 -0.37 6.06 -19.14
N ILE A 46 -0.78 7.31 -19.38
CA ILE A 46 -1.64 7.68 -20.51
C ILE A 46 -0.95 7.38 -21.85
N GLN A 47 0.33 7.73 -22.00
CA GLN A 47 1.12 7.44 -23.21
C GLN A 47 1.24 5.94 -23.50
N GLN A 48 1.32 5.10 -22.46
CA GLN A 48 1.41 3.65 -22.59
C GLN A 48 0.04 2.95 -22.68
N ASN A 49 -1.05 3.72 -22.64
CA ASN A 49 -2.43 3.21 -22.60
C ASN A 49 -2.67 2.25 -21.42
N ALA A 50 -2.01 2.52 -20.28
CA ALA A 50 -2.29 1.87 -19.01
C ALA A 50 -3.71 2.25 -18.55
N LYS A 51 -4.34 1.33 -17.82
CA LYS A 51 -5.69 1.49 -17.32
C LYS A 51 -5.69 1.73 -15.81
N PHE A 52 -6.73 2.42 -15.38
CA PHE A 52 -7.03 2.72 -13.99
C PHE A 52 -8.45 2.27 -13.72
N ILE A 53 -8.83 2.19 -12.45
CA ILE A 53 -10.22 1.96 -12.06
C ILE A 53 -11.07 3.11 -12.60
N GLU A 54 -12.09 2.80 -13.37
CA GLU A 54 -12.91 3.77 -14.11
C GLU A 54 -14.37 3.76 -13.60
N TRP A 55 -15.09 4.86 -13.78
CA TRP A 55 -16.54 4.89 -13.69
C TRP A 55 -17.13 4.11 -14.87
N PRO A 56 -18.20 3.32 -14.68
CA PRO A 56 -18.77 2.50 -15.74
C PRO A 56 -19.47 3.32 -16.82
N ARG A 57 -19.86 4.57 -16.52
CA ARG A 57 -20.61 5.44 -17.43
C ARG A 57 -20.23 6.92 -17.27
N PRO A 58 -20.28 7.72 -18.35
CA PRO A 58 -19.94 9.14 -18.32
C PRO A 58 -20.81 10.00 -17.39
N ASP A 59 -22.09 9.66 -17.20
CA ASP A 59 -23.02 10.41 -16.34
C ASP A 59 -22.65 10.36 -14.86
N LEU A 60 -21.86 9.37 -14.46
CA LEU A 60 -21.40 9.18 -13.08
C LEU A 60 -20.09 9.90 -12.78
N VAL A 61 -19.36 10.35 -13.81
CA VAL A 61 -18.07 11.01 -13.63
C VAL A 61 -18.27 12.36 -12.93
N PRO A 62 -17.64 12.62 -11.77
CA PRO A 62 -17.72 13.92 -11.10
C PRO A 62 -16.97 15.00 -11.87
N MET A 63 -17.62 15.59 -12.89
CA MET A 63 -16.99 16.52 -13.83
C MET A 63 -16.34 17.74 -13.14
N ASN A 64 -16.87 18.20 -12.01
CA ASN A 64 -16.27 19.29 -11.25
C ASN A 64 -14.85 18.94 -10.76
N THR A 65 -14.64 17.70 -10.30
CA THR A 65 -13.32 17.20 -9.90
C THR A 65 -12.48 16.87 -11.13
N GLN A 66 -13.06 16.18 -12.11
CA GLN A 66 -12.35 15.75 -13.33
C GLN A 66 -11.76 16.95 -14.10
N ASN A 67 -12.50 18.05 -14.17
CA ASN A 67 -12.11 19.27 -14.88
C ASN A 67 -10.94 20.03 -14.24
N LEU A 68 -10.56 19.72 -13.00
CA LEU A 68 -9.39 20.30 -12.34
C LEU A 68 -8.07 19.82 -12.95
N TYR A 69 -8.09 18.71 -13.70
CA TYR A 69 -6.91 17.99 -14.15
C TYR A 69 -6.90 17.84 -15.67
N PRO A 70 -6.17 18.70 -16.41
CA PRO A 70 -6.15 18.68 -17.87
C PRO A 70 -5.76 17.33 -18.50
N LEU A 71 -4.83 16.60 -17.86
CA LEU A 71 -4.32 15.32 -18.35
C LEU A 71 -5.40 14.22 -18.43
N ILE A 72 -6.41 14.29 -17.56
CA ILE A 72 -7.43 13.25 -17.39
C ILE A 72 -8.86 13.75 -17.58
N LYS A 73 -9.02 15.01 -18.00
CA LYS A 73 -10.30 15.74 -18.11
C LYS A 73 -11.41 14.98 -18.86
N ASN A 74 -11.06 14.26 -19.92
CA ASN A 74 -12.01 13.55 -20.78
C ASN A 74 -11.96 12.02 -20.58
N THR A 75 -11.52 11.57 -19.41
CA THR A 75 -11.46 10.15 -19.06
C THR A 75 -12.57 9.81 -18.07
N SER A 76 -12.83 8.51 -17.91
CA SER A 76 -13.74 8.02 -16.86
C SER A 76 -12.98 7.59 -15.60
N ILE A 77 -11.71 7.97 -15.43
CA ILE A 77 -10.88 7.51 -14.31
C ILE A 77 -11.51 7.94 -12.98
N MET A 78 -11.69 6.98 -12.08
CA MET A 78 -12.23 7.23 -10.75
C MET A 78 -11.16 7.86 -9.87
N LEU A 79 -11.42 9.09 -9.43
CA LEU A 79 -10.49 9.88 -8.63
C LEU A 79 -10.73 9.66 -7.13
N GLY A 80 -9.68 9.22 -6.44
CA GLY A 80 -9.63 9.12 -4.98
C GLY A 80 -8.73 10.16 -4.35
N LYS A 81 -8.39 9.93 -3.08
CA LYS A 81 -7.49 10.73 -2.26
C LYS A 81 -6.73 9.82 -1.30
N VAL A 82 -5.42 9.93 -1.27
CA VAL A 82 -4.53 9.24 -0.31
C VAL A 82 -3.49 10.25 0.19
N TRP A 83 -2.22 9.86 0.35
CA TRP A 83 -1.14 10.71 0.84
C TRP A 83 -0.77 11.90 -0.03
N PRO A 84 -0.79 11.81 -1.39
CA PRO A 84 -0.46 12.96 -2.22
C PRO A 84 -1.46 14.11 -2.01
N GLU A 85 -1.02 15.36 -2.23
CA GLU A 85 -1.87 16.55 -1.96
C GLU A 85 -3.07 16.63 -2.92
N ARG A 86 -2.91 16.13 -4.15
CA ARG A 86 -3.91 16.21 -5.21
C ARG A 86 -4.67 14.87 -5.33
N ASN A 87 -5.71 14.84 -6.16
CA ASN A 87 -6.45 13.60 -6.40
C ASN A 87 -5.55 12.54 -7.05
N VAL A 88 -5.86 11.29 -6.75
CA VAL A 88 -5.11 10.12 -7.23
C VAL A 88 -5.99 9.19 -8.06
N ALA A 89 -5.37 8.42 -8.94
CA ALA A 89 -5.97 7.33 -9.68
C ALA A 89 -5.35 5.98 -9.25
N PHE A 90 -6.11 4.90 -9.33
CA PHE A 90 -5.69 3.57 -8.92
C PHE A 90 -5.50 2.67 -10.15
N PRO A 91 -4.29 2.17 -10.43
CA PRO A 91 -4.00 1.35 -11.58
C PRO A 91 -4.86 0.07 -11.64
N ASP A 92 -5.32 -0.27 -12.82
CA ASP A 92 -6.04 -1.52 -13.10
C ASP A 92 -5.04 -2.64 -13.37
N PHE A 93 -4.55 -3.28 -12.31
CA PHE A 93 -3.62 -4.42 -12.40
C PHE A 93 -4.25 -5.70 -12.95
N LEU A 94 -5.56 -5.69 -13.23
CA LEU A 94 -6.27 -6.76 -13.93
C LEU A 94 -6.39 -6.51 -15.44
N ASP A 95 -5.76 -5.45 -15.98
CA ASP A 95 -5.75 -5.16 -17.41
C ASP A 95 -5.26 -6.39 -18.22
N PRO A 96 -6.15 -7.05 -18.99
CA PRO A 96 -5.80 -8.27 -19.72
C PRO A 96 -4.84 -8.02 -20.88
N GLN A 97 -4.66 -6.76 -21.29
CA GLN A 97 -3.70 -6.38 -22.33
C GLN A 97 -2.28 -6.13 -21.78
N GLY A 98 -2.09 -6.24 -20.46
CA GLY A 98 -0.80 -6.05 -19.80
C GLY A 98 -0.24 -4.62 -19.89
N LYS A 99 -1.03 -3.62 -20.33
CA LYS A 99 -0.53 -2.24 -20.47
C LYS A 99 -0.27 -1.62 -19.11
N THR A 100 -1.19 -1.82 -18.16
CA THR A 100 -0.98 -1.37 -16.77
C THR A 100 0.23 -2.03 -16.12
N GLN A 101 0.36 -3.35 -16.25
CA GLN A 101 1.49 -4.10 -15.69
C GLN A 101 2.83 -3.62 -16.29
N ASN A 102 2.92 -3.50 -17.61
CA ASN A 102 4.14 -3.04 -18.29
C ASN A 102 4.51 -1.60 -17.91
N TRP A 103 3.52 -0.72 -17.76
CA TRP A 103 3.74 0.63 -17.27
C TRP A 103 4.31 0.61 -15.85
N TRP A 104 3.70 -0.15 -14.94
CA TRP A 104 4.17 -0.26 -13.54
C TRP A 104 5.61 -0.79 -13.46
N ILE A 105 5.92 -1.84 -14.22
CA ILE A 105 7.29 -2.38 -14.35
C ILE A 105 8.27 -1.32 -14.85
N SER A 106 7.87 -0.54 -15.85
CA SER A 106 8.71 0.52 -16.43
C SER A 106 8.95 1.66 -15.46
N GLU A 107 7.97 2.02 -14.64
CA GLU A 107 8.11 3.06 -13.62
C GLU A 107 9.05 2.63 -12.49
N LEU A 108 8.90 1.42 -11.97
CA LEU A 108 9.81 0.89 -10.95
C LEU A 108 11.24 0.74 -11.48
N SER A 109 11.41 0.29 -12.73
CA SER A 109 12.73 0.21 -13.37
C SER A 109 13.36 1.59 -13.52
N ARG A 110 12.59 2.58 -14.01
CA ARG A 110 13.04 3.98 -14.12
C ARG A 110 13.42 4.59 -12.78
N PHE A 111 12.70 4.23 -11.71
CA PHE A 111 13.03 4.70 -10.38
C PHE A 111 14.28 3.99 -9.83
N HIS A 112 14.45 2.70 -10.12
CA HIS A 112 15.65 1.93 -9.76
C HIS A 112 16.92 2.52 -10.39
N ASP A 113 16.85 2.97 -11.65
CA ASP A 113 17.96 3.65 -12.34
C ASP A 113 18.41 4.93 -11.60
N GLN A 114 17.54 5.53 -10.79
CA GLN A 114 17.86 6.72 -9.99
C GLN A 114 18.28 6.36 -8.56
N VAL A 115 17.62 5.37 -7.95
CA VAL A 115 17.90 4.90 -6.59
C VAL A 115 17.96 3.38 -6.65
N ALA A 116 19.16 2.81 -6.47
CA ALA A 116 19.36 1.37 -6.52
C ALA A 116 18.76 0.66 -5.30
N PHE A 117 17.44 0.50 -5.24
CA PHE A 117 16.76 -0.29 -4.21
C PHE A 117 16.74 -1.79 -4.58
N ASP A 118 16.72 -2.66 -3.57
CA ASP A 118 16.77 -4.12 -3.69
C ASP A 118 15.39 -4.80 -3.51
N GLY A 119 14.41 -4.07 -2.99
CA GLY A 119 13.07 -4.57 -2.72
C GLY A 119 12.00 -3.49 -2.69
N ALA A 120 10.74 -3.91 -2.76
CA ALA A 120 9.57 -3.04 -2.65
C ALA A 120 8.70 -3.41 -1.45
N TRP A 121 8.24 -2.38 -0.76
CA TRP A 121 7.14 -2.44 0.19
C TRP A 121 5.92 -1.80 -0.47
N ILE A 122 4.95 -2.60 -0.90
CA ILE A 122 3.68 -2.09 -1.46
C ILE A 122 2.64 -1.98 -0.35
N ASP A 123 2.24 -0.74 -0.07
CA ASP A 123 1.32 -0.40 1.01
C ASP A 123 0.05 0.24 0.46
N MET A 124 -0.95 0.45 1.31
CA MET A 124 -2.19 1.15 0.96
C MET A 124 -3.01 0.47 -0.15
N ASN A 125 -2.77 -0.82 -0.36
CA ASN A 125 -3.20 -1.55 -1.55
C ASN A 125 -4.40 -2.49 -1.33
N GLU A 126 -5.29 -2.15 -0.40
CA GLU A 126 -6.59 -2.81 -0.31
C GLU A 126 -7.44 -2.66 -1.59
N PRO A 127 -7.49 -1.55 -2.35
CA PRO A 127 -6.84 -0.23 -2.19
C PRO A 127 -7.51 0.65 -1.14
N SER A 128 -6.70 1.34 -0.34
CA SER A 128 -7.16 2.31 0.66
C SER A 128 -7.48 3.66 0.01
N ASN A 129 -8.55 4.30 0.44
CA ASN A 129 -8.95 5.63 0.00
C ASN A 129 -9.45 6.48 1.18
N PHE A 130 -9.02 7.74 1.23
CA PHE A 130 -9.41 8.66 2.28
C PHE A 130 -10.72 9.37 1.95
N GLY A 131 -11.59 9.44 2.96
CA GLY A 131 -12.75 10.31 2.98
C GLY A 131 -13.92 9.94 2.08
N THR A 132 -14.00 8.71 1.56
CA THR A 132 -15.18 8.25 0.83
C THR A 132 -16.46 8.38 1.67
N THR A 133 -16.36 8.12 2.99
CA THR A 133 -17.44 8.23 3.97
C THR A 133 -17.51 9.56 4.71
N SER A 134 -16.48 10.42 4.66
CA SER A 134 -16.46 11.71 5.36
C SER A 134 -16.71 12.90 4.43
N LYS A 135 -17.18 14.03 4.96
CA LYS A 135 -17.34 15.28 4.18
C LYS A 135 -15.99 15.94 3.82
N SER A 136 -14.92 15.60 4.54
CA SER A 136 -13.58 16.13 4.28
C SER A 136 -12.50 15.08 4.59
N VAL A 137 -11.39 15.15 3.84
CA VAL A 137 -10.12 14.52 4.21
C VAL A 137 -9.35 15.57 5.01
N ASN A 138 -9.31 15.39 6.34
CA ASN A 138 -8.49 16.16 7.29
C ASN A 138 -8.54 17.71 7.24
N GLY A 139 -9.56 18.32 6.63
CA GLY A 139 -9.76 19.80 6.63
C GLY A 139 -8.61 20.63 6.03
N LYS A 140 -7.62 19.98 5.42
CA LYS A 140 -6.42 20.60 4.82
C LYS A 140 -6.34 20.42 3.29
N ASP A 141 -7.19 19.56 2.74
CA ASP A 141 -7.20 19.26 1.32
C ASP A 141 -8.26 20.09 0.60
N ASN A 142 -7.84 20.95 -0.33
CA ASN A 142 -8.72 21.73 -1.21
C ASN A 142 -9.34 20.89 -2.34
N VAL A 143 -9.23 19.56 -2.30
CA VAL A 143 -9.71 18.65 -3.35
C VAL A 143 -10.95 17.88 -2.90
N PRO A 144 -11.98 17.74 -3.75
CA PRO A 144 -13.18 16.98 -3.41
C PRO A 144 -12.88 15.51 -3.12
N ALA A 145 -13.48 14.99 -2.05
CA ALA A 145 -13.45 13.55 -1.74
C ALA A 145 -14.35 12.75 -2.71
N LEU A 146 -13.99 11.49 -2.93
CA LEU A 146 -14.81 10.55 -3.71
C LEU A 146 -16.19 10.37 -3.06
N LYS A 147 -17.24 10.35 -3.89
CA LYS A 147 -18.62 10.09 -3.46
C LYS A 147 -19.24 9.01 -4.31
N CYS A 148 -19.71 7.96 -3.65
CA CYS A 148 -20.34 6.82 -4.31
C CYS A 148 -21.86 6.99 -4.37
N PRO A 149 -22.53 6.52 -5.44
CA PRO A 149 -23.99 6.52 -5.54
C PRO A 149 -24.62 5.66 -4.43
N MET A 150 -25.50 6.26 -3.63
CA MET A 150 -26.14 5.60 -2.49
C MET A 150 -27.66 5.47 -2.61
N SER A 151 -28.19 5.78 -3.80
CA SER A 151 -29.60 5.63 -4.18
C SER A 151 -29.73 5.08 -5.60
N GLY A 152 -30.89 4.52 -5.91
CA GLY A 152 -31.17 3.95 -7.24
C GLY A 152 -30.38 2.68 -7.54
N ALA A 153 -30.40 2.26 -8.81
CA ALA A 153 -29.77 1.02 -9.26
C ALA A 153 -28.25 1.02 -9.06
N ASP A 154 -27.60 2.18 -9.16
CA ASP A 154 -26.14 2.30 -9.02
C ASP A 154 -25.65 2.06 -7.58
N SER A 155 -26.55 2.11 -6.59
CA SER A 155 -26.20 1.81 -5.20
C SER A 155 -26.08 0.32 -4.89
N TYR A 156 -26.50 -0.56 -5.81
CA TYR A 156 -26.54 -2.01 -5.58
C TYR A 156 -25.20 -2.59 -5.11
N TYR A 157 -24.10 -2.18 -5.71
CA TYR A 157 -22.77 -2.71 -5.38
C TYR A 157 -22.25 -2.20 -4.03
N ASP A 158 -22.63 -0.99 -3.63
CA ASP A 158 -22.19 -0.38 -2.37
C ASP A 158 -23.15 -0.66 -1.20
N LYS A 159 -24.40 -1.03 -1.52
CA LYS A 159 -25.47 -1.51 -0.63
C LYS A 159 -26.03 -2.83 -1.13
N PRO A 160 -25.28 -3.94 -1.01
CA PRO A 160 -25.76 -5.24 -1.45
C PRO A 160 -27.00 -5.66 -0.63
N PRO A 161 -27.87 -6.53 -1.19
CA PRO A 161 -29.06 -7.02 -0.47
C PRO A 161 -28.74 -7.71 0.86
N TYR A 162 -27.53 -8.27 0.98
CA TYR A 162 -27.00 -8.82 2.22
C TYR A 162 -25.79 -8.00 2.66
N GLU A 163 -25.97 -7.22 3.71
CA GLU A 163 -24.90 -6.43 4.30
C GLU A 163 -23.90 -7.32 5.05
N THR A 164 -22.63 -6.97 4.95
CA THR A 164 -21.59 -7.66 5.72
C THR A 164 -21.67 -7.26 7.19
N GLN A 165 -21.07 -8.07 8.07
CA GLN A 165 -20.98 -7.72 9.49
C GLN A 165 -20.31 -6.35 9.72
N ALA A 166 -19.38 -5.94 8.85
CA ALA A 166 -18.74 -4.63 8.94
C ALA A 166 -19.74 -3.48 8.81
N SER A 167 -20.75 -3.62 7.95
CA SER A 167 -21.82 -2.63 7.78
C SER A 167 -22.61 -2.43 9.07
N PHE A 168 -22.90 -3.52 9.79
CA PHE A 168 -23.55 -3.45 11.10
C PHE A 168 -22.64 -2.83 12.18
N LEU A 169 -21.36 -3.22 12.23
CA LEU A 169 -20.43 -2.77 13.26
C LEU A 169 -20.01 -1.30 13.12
N TYR A 170 -19.91 -0.80 11.89
CA TYR A 170 -19.31 0.51 11.60
C TYR A 170 -20.29 1.51 10.94
N GLY A 171 -21.56 1.13 10.73
CA GLY A 171 -22.59 2.00 10.15
C GLY A 171 -22.19 2.54 8.76
N ASP A 172 -22.29 3.86 8.57
CA ASP A 172 -21.87 4.54 7.33
C ASP A 172 -20.39 4.26 6.97
N GLY A 173 -19.56 3.93 7.96
CA GLY A 173 -18.16 3.52 7.77
C GLY A 173 -17.98 2.08 7.27
N GLY A 174 -19.03 1.26 7.35
CA GLY A 174 -19.02 -0.17 7.06
C GLY A 174 -19.71 -0.58 5.77
N HIS A 175 -20.23 0.36 4.98
CA HIS A 175 -20.58 0.08 3.58
C HIS A 175 -19.33 -0.32 2.77
N LEU A 176 -19.51 -0.98 1.63
CA LEU A 176 -18.37 -1.58 0.92
C LEU A 176 -17.37 -0.55 0.34
N TYR A 177 -17.82 0.66 0.00
CA TYR A 177 -16.94 1.78 -0.33
C TYR A 177 -16.25 2.42 0.89
N GLY A 178 -16.56 1.97 2.10
CA GLY A 178 -15.99 2.45 3.35
C GLY A 178 -14.47 2.45 3.30
N LYS A 179 -13.86 3.65 3.35
CA LYS A 179 -12.39 3.83 3.27
C LYS A 179 -11.75 3.22 2.01
N THR A 180 -12.51 3.08 0.92
CA THR A 180 -12.03 2.58 -0.36
C THR A 180 -12.79 3.26 -1.52
N LEU A 181 -12.73 2.69 -2.72
CA LEU A 181 -13.36 3.20 -3.94
C LEU A 181 -14.81 2.71 -4.06
N CYS A 182 -15.56 3.26 -5.00
CA CYS A 182 -16.94 2.84 -5.22
C CYS A 182 -16.98 1.46 -5.89
N MET A 183 -17.79 0.54 -5.36
CA MET A 183 -17.77 -0.86 -5.82
C MET A 183 -18.24 -1.06 -7.26
N LEU A 184 -19.01 -0.11 -7.82
CA LEU A 184 -19.41 -0.09 -9.22
C LEU A 184 -18.27 0.27 -10.21
N GLY A 185 -17.10 0.68 -9.70
CA GLY A 185 -15.96 1.02 -10.55
C GLY A 185 -15.51 -0.18 -11.38
N THR A 186 -15.15 0.05 -12.64
CA THR A 186 -14.79 -1.02 -13.58
C THR A 186 -13.30 -1.30 -13.61
N MET A 187 -12.96 -2.56 -13.87
CA MET A 187 -11.59 -3.08 -13.98
C MET A 187 -11.49 -4.08 -15.14
N GLY A 188 -10.27 -4.49 -15.46
CA GLY A 188 -9.96 -5.40 -16.56
C GLY A 188 -10.48 -4.91 -17.91
N ARG A 189 -10.41 -3.59 -18.18
CA ARG A 189 -11.06 -2.94 -19.35
C ARG A 189 -12.57 -3.20 -19.43
N ASN A 190 -13.29 -2.91 -18.34
CA ASN A 190 -14.73 -3.09 -18.22
C ASN A 190 -15.21 -4.55 -18.28
N SER A 191 -14.31 -5.52 -18.06
CA SER A 191 -14.68 -6.94 -17.99
C SER A 191 -15.17 -7.36 -16.61
N THR A 192 -14.83 -6.61 -15.56
CA THR A 192 -15.30 -6.83 -14.19
C THR A 192 -15.53 -5.50 -13.46
N VAL A 193 -16.14 -5.58 -12.29
CA VAL A 193 -16.34 -4.46 -11.37
C VAL A 193 -15.54 -4.66 -10.09
N LEU A 194 -15.24 -3.57 -9.40
CA LEU A 194 -14.50 -3.58 -8.16
C LEU A 194 -15.22 -4.43 -7.09
N TYR A 195 -16.55 -4.48 -7.10
CA TYR A 195 -17.32 -5.37 -6.23
C TYR A 195 -16.81 -6.82 -6.23
N ASP A 196 -16.50 -7.37 -7.40
CA ASP A 196 -16.03 -8.75 -7.57
C ASP A 196 -14.51 -8.88 -7.41
N SER A 197 -13.76 -7.82 -7.68
CA SER A 197 -12.29 -7.86 -7.74
C SER A 197 -11.58 -7.17 -6.57
N LYS A 198 -12.32 -6.54 -5.64
CA LYS A 198 -11.76 -5.74 -4.55
C LYS A 198 -10.70 -6.49 -3.75
N SER A 199 -11.02 -7.71 -3.30
CA SER A 199 -10.14 -8.51 -2.45
C SER A 199 -8.90 -9.05 -3.18
N ILE A 200 -8.84 -8.96 -4.52
CA ILE A 200 -7.67 -9.38 -5.31
C ILE A 200 -6.83 -8.22 -5.82
N TYR A 201 -7.16 -6.96 -5.48
CA TYR A 201 -6.39 -5.80 -5.96
C TYR A 201 -4.93 -5.86 -5.52
N GLY A 202 -4.66 -5.94 -4.21
CA GLY A 202 -3.29 -6.02 -3.67
C GLY A 202 -2.54 -7.28 -4.12
N TRP A 203 -3.26 -8.39 -4.34
CA TRP A 203 -2.68 -9.59 -4.96
C TRP A 203 -2.21 -9.31 -6.40
N SER A 204 -3.05 -8.67 -7.23
CA SER A 204 -2.71 -8.37 -8.63
C SER A 204 -1.57 -7.34 -8.76
N GLU A 205 -1.50 -6.38 -7.84
CA GLU A 205 -0.34 -5.50 -7.71
C GLU A 205 0.92 -6.28 -7.31
N SER A 206 0.82 -7.18 -6.32
CA SER A 206 1.96 -8.01 -5.88
C SER A 206 2.57 -8.81 -7.02
N VAL A 207 1.75 -9.37 -7.93
CA VAL A 207 2.23 -10.06 -9.13
C VAL A 207 3.04 -9.11 -10.03
N SER A 208 2.53 -7.91 -10.26
CA SER A 208 3.17 -6.90 -11.12
C SER A 208 4.47 -6.38 -10.51
N THR A 209 4.46 -6.07 -9.21
CA THR A 209 5.63 -5.58 -8.46
C THR A 209 6.71 -6.65 -8.35
N HIS A 210 6.35 -7.92 -8.11
CA HIS A 210 7.34 -9.01 -8.08
C HIS A 210 8.14 -9.09 -9.38
N GLN A 211 7.45 -9.05 -10.53
CA GLN A 211 8.11 -9.02 -11.83
C GLN A 211 8.94 -7.75 -12.02
N ALA A 212 8.45 -6.60 -11.58
CA ALA A 212 9.15 -5.33 -11.70
C ALA A 212 10.48 -5.33 -10.93
N ILE A 213 10.50 -5.84 -9.70
CA ILE A 213 11.73 -5.96 -8.89
C ILE A 213 12.75 -6.87 -9.56
N GLN A 214 12.33 -8.01 -10.10
CA GLN A 214 13.24 -8.92 -10.78
C GLN A 214 13.82 -8.30 -12.06
N ASN A 215 12.99 -7.58 -12.83
CA ASN A 215 13.42 -6.90 -14.05
C ASN A 215 14.39 -5.75 -13.75
N ALA A 216 14.07 -4.92 -12.74
CA ALA A 216 14.87 -3.75 -12.39
C ALA A 216 16.24 -4.15 -11.82
N THR A 217 16.26 -5.15 -10.94
CA THR A 217 17.48 -5.52 -10.20
C THR A 217 18.30 -6.65 -10.85
N GLY A 218 17.70 -7.43 -11.74
CA GLY A 218 18.27 -8.68 -12.26
C GLY A 218 18.47 -9.77 -11.20
N LYS A 219 17.88 -9.61 -10.00
CA LYS A 219 18.00 -10.52 -8.85
C LYS A 219 16.62 -11.05 -8.46
N ARG A 220 16.60 -11.99 -7.50
CA ARG A 220 15.33 -12.51 -6.93
C ARG A 220 14.48 -11.39 -6.30
N GLY A 221 15.15 -10.48 -5.58
CA GLY A 221 14.52 -9.37 -4.85
C GLY A 221 13.52 -9.79 -3.78
N ILE A 222 12.84 -8.79 -3.20
CA ILE A 222 11.77 -9.00 -2.23
C ILE A 222 10.61 -8.01 -2.44
N VAL A 223 9.39 -8.50 -2.20
CA VAL A 223 8.18 -7.68 -2.13
C VAL A 223 7.49 -7.96 -0.80
N ILE A 224 7.01 -6.90 -0.16
CA ILE A 224 6.23 -6.94 1.09
C ILE A 224 4.92 -6.19 0.84
N SER A 225 3.78 -6.85 1.03
CA SER A 225 2.45 -6.31 0.69
C SER A 225 1.53 -6.28 1.90
N ARG A 226 0.70 -5.22 2.01
CA ARG A 226 -0.33 -5.16 3.06
C ARG A 226 -1.50 -6.06 2.72
N SER A 227 -2.19 -5.73 1.63
CA SER A 227 -3.34 -6.50 1.18
C SER A 227 -2.88 -7.81 0.55
N THR A 228 -3.54 -8.90 0.94
CA THR A 228 -3.23 -10.25 0.49
C THR A 228 -4.52 -11.05 0.23
N PHE A 229 -4.41 -12.05 -0.64
CA PHE A 229 -5.44 -13.04 -0.94
C PHE A 229 -4.77 -14.42 -1.05
N PRO A 230 -5.47 -15.56 -0.92
CA PRO A 230 -4.87 -16.87 -1.17
C PRO A 230 -4.04 -16.89 -2.46
N SER A 231 -2.82 -17.43 -2.37
CA SER A 231 -1.72 -17.41 -3.36
C SER A 231 -0.79 -16.17 -3.37
N SER A 232 -1.08 -15.09 -2.62
CA SER A 232 -0.17 -13.94 -2.51
C SER A 232 1.25 -14.33 -2.11
N GLY A 233 1.42 -15.33 -1.24
CA GLY A 233 2.73 -15.82 -0.78
C GLY A 233 3.67 -16.36 -1.85
N LYS A 234 3.16 -16.59 -3.08
CA LYS A 234 3.98 -16.90 -4.25
C LYS A 234 4.81 -15.69 -4.74
N TYR A 235 4.31 -14.47 -4.48
CA TYR A 235 4.84 -13.24 -5.05
C TYR A 235 5.41 -12.28 -3.99
N THR A 236 4.88 -12.32 -2.77
CA THR A 236 5.17 -11.35 -1.71
C THR A 236 5.20 -11.99 -0.32
N GLY A 237 5.97 -11.41 0.58
CA GLY A 237 5.75 -11.54 2.02
C GLY A 237 4.68 -10.57 2.53
N HIS A 238 4.46 -10.58 3.84
CA HIS A 238 3.45 -9.74 4.50
C HIS A 238 3.96 -9.26 5.86
N TRP A 239 3.60 -8.05 6.27
CA TRP A 239 3.73 -7.62 7.66
C TRP A 239 2.33 -7.45 8.24
N LEU A 240 2.17 -7.72 9.53
CA LEU A 240 0.86 -7.80 10.20
C LEU A 240 0.13 -6.44 10.36
N GLY A 241 0.56 -5.41 9.64
CA GLY A 241 -0.07 -4.09 9.62
C GLY A 241 0.20 -3.25 10.86
N ASP A 242 -0.63 -2.23 11.01
CA ASP A 242 -0.52 -1.15 11.99
C ASP A 242 -0.91 -1.62 13.40
N ASN A 243 -0.01 -2.39 14.05
CA ASN A 243 -0.17 -2.83 15.43
C ASN A 243 0.07 -1.67 16.43
N THR A 244 -0.30 -1.87 17.69
CA THR A 244 -0.06 -0.89 18.76
C THR A 244 1.13 -1.27 19.65
N ALA A 245 1.79 -0.29 20.26
CA ALA A 245 2.87 -0.50 21.23
C ALA A 245 2.32 -1.00 22.58
N ARG A 246 1.73 -2.21 22.58
CA ARG A 246 1.09 -2.86 23.72
C ARG A 246 1.49 -4.33 23.84
N TRP A 247 1.37 -4.89 25.05
CA TRP A 247 1.69 -6.29 25.33
C TRP A 247 0.74 -7.27 24.64
N GLU A 248 -0.51 -6.86 24.44
CA GLU A 248 -1.51 -7.62 23.70
C GLU A 248 -1.08 -7.83 22.24
N ASP A 249 -0.56 -6.79 21.59
CA ASP A 249 -0.08 -6.83 20.21
C ASP A 249 1.21 -7.65 20.04
N LEU A 250 2.10 -7.63 21.05
CA LEU A 250 3.22 -8.57 21.12
C LEU A 250 2.69 -10.01 21.08
N ARG A 251 1.64 -10.33 21.84
CA ARG A 251 1.06 -11.67 21.87
C ARG A 251 0.37 -12.03 20.54
N THR A 252 -0.43 -11.12 19.97
CA THR A 252 -1.15 -11.40 18.72
C THR A 252 -0.21 -11.52 17.52
N SER A 253 0.98 -10.92 17.56
CA SER A 253 1.99 -11.11 16.50
C SER A 253 2.39 -12.57 16.29
N VAL A 254 2.42 -13.37 17.36
CA VAL A 254 2.71 -14.82 17.28
C VAL A 254 1.58 -15.55 16.59
N ILE A 255 0.33 -15.17 16.88
CA ILE A 255 -0.87 -15.75 16.25
C ILE A 255 -0.88 -15.41 14.76
N GLY A 256 -0.75 -14.14 14.42
CA GLY A 256 -0.74 -13.69 13.02
C GLY A 256 0.37 -14.36 12.21
N ALA A 257 1.58 -14.47 12.75
CA ALA A 257 2.67 -15.18 12.06
C ALA A 257 2.32 -16.66 11.78
N GLN A 258 1.67 -17.36 12.72
CA GLN A 258 1.24 -18.75 12.52
C GLN A 258 0.11 -18.87 11.49
N GLU A 259 -0.89 -17.99 11.56
CA GLU A 259 -2.01 -17.95 10.61
C GLU A 259 -1.53 -17.72 9.18
N PHE A 260 -0.61 -16.76 8.97
CA PHE A 260 -0.07 -16.50 7.64
C PHE A 260 0.76 -17.65 7.07
N ASN A 261 1.41 -18.46 7.92
CA ASN A 261 2.01 -19.71 7.47
C ASN A 261 0.94 -20.69 6.94
N MET A 262 -0.22 -20.80 7.61
CA MET A 262 -1.35 -21.60 7.11
C MET A 262 -1.97 -21.02 5.84
N PHE A 263 -1.97 -19.70 5.68
CA PHE A 263 -2.42 -19.02 4.46
C PHE A 263 -1.42 -19.14 3.29
N GLY A 264 -0.27 -19.78 3.50
CA GLY A 264 0.75 -19.99 2.48
C GLY A 264 1.65 -18.77 2.25
N ILE A 265 1.83 -17.90 3.26
CA ILE A 265 2.68 -16.70 3.23
C ILE A 265 3.70 -16.80 4.37
N PRO A 266 4.82 -17.53 4.17
CA PRO A 266 5.75 -17.85 5.26
C PRO A 266 6.71 -16.71 5.62
N TYR A 267 6.89 -15.70 4.76
CA TYR A 267 7.72 -14.53 5.05
C TYR A 267 6.87 -13.44 5.71
N VAL A 268 6.80 -13.45 7.04
CA VAL A 268 5.86 -12.69 7.84
C VAL A 268 6.42 -12.24 9.18
N GLY A 269 5.94 -11.10 9.69
CA GLY A 269 6.24 -10.58 11.02
C GLY A 269 5.43 -9.34 11.36
N SER A 270 5.46 -8.93 12.63
CA SER A 270 4.87 -7.66 13.08
C SER A 270 5.90 -6.54 13.13
N ASP A 271 5.43 -5.29 13.21
CA ASP A 271 6.30 -4.16 13.55
C ASP A 271 6.77 -4.25 15.00
N ILE A 272 8.06 -4.55 15.15
CA ILE A 272 8.71 -4.77 16.44
C ILE A 272 8.68 -3.48 17.25
N CYS A 273 8.30 -3.61 18.53
CA CYS A 273 8.05 -2.54 19.49
C CYS A 273 6.69 -1.80 19.32
N GLY A 274 5.96 -2.09 18.23
CA GLY A 274 4.63 -1.57 17.93
C GLY A 274 4.65 -0.29 17.08
N PHE A 275 3.77 -0.19 16.09
CA PHE A 275 3.70 0.94 15.17
C PHE A 275 2.98 2.16 15.78
N ILE A 276 1.78 1.96 16.33
CA ILE A 276 0.94 3.01 16.92
C ILE A 276 1.23 3.20 18.41
N GLY A 277 1.50 4.44 18.81
CA GLY A 277 1.69 4.85 20.19
C GLY A 277 3.12 4.65 20.69
N ASN A 278 3.39 5.16 21.89
CA ASN A 278 4.74 5.18 22.44
C ASN A 278 5.05 3.86 23.14
N THR A 279 6.08 3.17 22.66
CA THR A 279 6.65 2.00 23.35
C THR A 279 7.38 2.41 24.64
N ASN A 280 7.80 1.42 25.43
CA ASN A 280 8.70 1.61 26.56
C ASN A 280 9.86 0.61 26.50
N GLU A 281 10.91 0.86 27.28
CA GLU A 281 12.14 0.08 27.28
C GLU A 281 11.88 -1.42 27.49
N GLU A 282 11.02 -1.80 28.45
CA GLU A 282 10.76 -3.21 28.75
C GLU A 282 9.99 -3.91 27.63
N LEU A 283 8.92 -3.28 27.13
CA LEU A 283 8.14 -3.83 26.02
C LEU A 283 9.02 -3.98 24.77
N CYS A 284 9.76 -2.94 24.39
CA CYS A 284 10.61 -2.98 23.21
C CYS A 284 11.74 -4.01 23.37
N LEU A 285 12.31 -4.17 24.56
CA LEU A 285 13.28 -5.22 24.85
C LEU A 285 12.70 -6.61 24.59
N ARG A 286 11.50 -6.91 25.11
CA ARG A 286 10.84 -8.20 24.90
C ARG A 286 10.44 -8.41 23.45
N TRP A 287 9.99 -7.36 22.77
CA TRP A 287 9.64 -7.45 21.37
C TRP A 287 10.86 -7.71 20.49
N GLN A 288 12.01 -7.08 20.76
CA GLN A 288 13.25 -7.40 20.03
C GLN A 288 13.70 -8.84 20.25
N GLN A 289 13.50 -9.40 21.45
CA GLN A 289 13.81 -10.82 21.73
C GLN A 289 12.93 -11.77 20.91
N MET A 290 11.62 -11.51 20.84
CA MET A 290 10.67 -12.36 20.12
C MET A 290 10.74 -12.12 18.61
N GLY A 291 10.72 -10.86 18.19
CA GLY A 291 10.69 -10.44 16.80
C GLY A 291 11.93 -10.80 15.99
N ALA A 292 13.08 -11.01 16.65
CA ALA A 292 14.27 -11.59 16.03
C ALA A 292 14.01 -12.96 15.36
N PHE A 293 12.95 -13.67 15.77
CA PHE A 293 12.55 -14.96 15.21
C PHE A 293 11.38 -14.87 14.21
N HIS A 294 10.89 -13.68 13.89
CA HIS A 294 10.05 -13.52 12.71
C HIS A 294 10.86 -13.80 11.44
N SER A 295 10.25 -14.46 10.46
CA SER A 295 10.88 -14.59 9.14
C SER A 295 11.04 -13.23 8.46
N PHE A 296 10.13 -12.29 8.73
CA PHE A 296 10.29 -10.87 8.44
C PHE A 296 10.46 -10.07 9.74
N SER A 297 11.70 -9.86 10.17
CA SER A 297 12.04 -9.09 11.38
C SER A 297 12.29 -7.61 11.05
N ARG A 298 11.31 -6.75 11.34
CA ARG A 298 11.36 -5.30 11.08
C ARG A 298 10.98 -4.50 12.33
N ASN A 299 11.75 -3.47 12.65
CA ASN A 299 11.34 -2.41 13.59
C ASN A 299 10.83 -1.22 12.76
N HIS A 300 9.58 -0.83 12.98
CA HIS A 300 8.91 0.26 12.27
C HIS A 300 8.01 1.03 13.25
N ASN A 301 7.72 2.30 12.98
CA ASN A 301 7.07 3.21 13.91
C ASN A 301 6.28 4.28 13.16
N ASP A 302 5.19 4.75 13.75
CA ASP A 302 4.40 5.85 13.19
C ASP A 302 5.12 7.20 13.34
N LYS A 303 4.81 8.11 12.43
CA LYS A 303 5.34 9.46 12.41
C LYS A 303 4.86 10.23 13.64
N GLY A 304 5.82 10.79 14.38
CA GLY A 304 5.54 11.65 15.54
C GLY A 304 5.70 10.93 16.88
N ASN A 305 5.79 9.60 16.88
CA ASN A 305 6.19 8.85 18.08
C ASN A 305 7.69 9.01 18.34
N PRO A 306 8.15 8.87 19.61
CA PRO A 306 9.56 8.80 19.94
C PRO A 306 10.28 7.67 19.17
N PRO A 307 11.56 7.85 18.79
CA PRO A 307 12.35 6.78 18.18
C PRO A 307 12.38 5.52 19.04
N GLN A 308 12.42 4.35 18.39
CA GLN A 308 12.38 3.04 19.07
C GLN A 308 13.30 2.00 18.42
N ASP A 309 14.28 2.43 17.63
CA ASP A 309 15.27 1.51 17.08
C ASP A 309 16.11 0.85 18.20
N PRO A 310 16.77 -0.28 17.93
CA PRO A 310 17.49 -1.02 18.98
C PRO A 310 18.56 -0.21 19.73
N ALA A 311 19.09 0.87 19.16
CA ALA A 311 20.13 1.68 19.80
C ALA A 311 19.59 2.70 20.81
N GLN A 312 18.27 2.91 20.87
CA GLN A 312 17.64 3.90 21.77
C GLN A 312 17.86 3.60 23.26
N TRP A 313 17.88 2.31 23.64
CA TRP A 313 18.15 1.90 25.02
C TRP A 313 19.31 0.89 25.08
N PRO A 314 20.27 1.04 26.02
CA PRO A 314 21.38 0.10 26.17
C PRO A 314 20.92 -1.35 26.43
N THR A 315 19.83 -1.54 27.17
CA THR A 315 19.28 -2.86 27.49
C THR A 315 18.63 -3.52 26.27
N VAL A 316 17.87 -2.75 25.49
CA VAL A 316 17.26 -3.17 24.23
C VAL A 316 18.34 -3.53 23.21
N ALA A 317 19.38 -2.70 23.08
CA ALA A 317 20.52 -2.97 22.19
C ALA A 317 21.22 -4.29 22.57
N LYS A 318 21.43 -4.53 23.88
CA LYS A 318 22.02 -5.77 24.37
C LYS A 318 21.14 -6.99 24.09
N ALA A 319 19.82 -6.86 24.28
CA ALA A 319 18.88 -7.94 24.01
C ALA A 319 18.79 -8.26 22.51
N ALA A 320 18.68 -7.24 21.66
CA ALA A 320 18.62 -7.38 20.20
C ALA A 320 19.90 -8.04 19.65
N ARG A 321 21.09 -7.61 20.10
CA ARG A 321 22.35 -8.28 19.72
C ARG A 321 22.37 -9.75 20.11
N LYS A 322 21.89 -10.09 21.31
CA LYS A 322 21.87 -11.48 21.76
C LYS A 322 20.88 -12.33 20.96
N ALA A 323 19.70 -11.80 20.66
CA ALA A 323 18.66 -12.52 19.93
C ALA A 323 19.03 -12.74 18.46
N ASN A 324 19.58 -11.73 17.78
CA ASN A 324 19.97 -11.81 16.37
C ASN A 324 21.24 -12.64 16.11
N LEU A 325 21.99 -13.02 17.14
CA LEU A 325 23.19 -13.87 17.05
C LEU A 325 22.92 -15.32 17.48
N PHE A 326 21.66 -15.68 17.74
CA PHE A 326 21.26 -17.06 18.03
C PHE A 326 21.44 -17.97 16.81
#